data_AF-A0A2M6WGT0-F1
#
_entry.id   AF-A0A2M6WGT0-F1
#
_cell.length_a   1.000
_cell.length_b   1.000
_cell.length_c   1.000
_cell.angle_alpha   90.00
_cell.angle_beta   90.00
_cell.angle_gamma   90.00
#
_symmetry.space_group_name_H-M   'P 1'
#
loop_
_entity.id
_entity.type
_entity.pdbx_description
1 polymer ?
#
loop_
_entity_poly.entity_id
_entity_poly.type
_entity_poly.pdbx_seq_one_letter_code
_entity_poly.pdbx_strand_id
1 'polypeptide(L)'
;MKELLQALGIDWKLLLAQAVNFLIVLIILRLTIYKPVLNMLKNRRIKIEKGLQDAEEAGKRLEGVAALEKERLAKAEKQAITIVERSEGEAKAKGIAMTEAARKKEIEIIEGAERAAAARQEESREAIYEEAAMLIKSAIAKTANTKPEHIDDQLIKEAVQELKKAKA
;
A
#
# COMPACT_ATOMS: atom_id res chain seq x y z
N MET A 1 -6.91 58.92 -93.14
CA MET A 1 -6.85 58.03 -91.95
C MET A 1 -7.91 56.93 -91.88
N LYS A 2 -9.08 57.05 -92.55
CA LYS A 2 -10.03 55.90 -92.68
C LYS A 2 -9.59 54.87 -93.74
N GLU A 3 -8.89 55.31 -94.79
CA GLU A 3 -8.47 54.43 -95.90
C GLU A 3 -7.21 53.58 -95.61
N LEU A 4 -6.33 54.01 -94.69
CA LEU A 4 -5.16 53.23 -94.24
C LEU A 4 -5.55 52.01 -93.39
N LEU A 5 -6.68 52.07 -92.69
CA LEU A 5 -7.19 50.96 -91.87
C LEU A 5 -7.91 49.90 -92.73
N GLN A 6 -8.56 50.31 -93.83
CA GLN A 6 -9.21 49.39 -94.77
C GLN A 6 -8.20 48.63 -95.65
N ALA A 7 -7.10 49.26 -96.08
CA ALA A 7 -6.06 48.59 -96.86
C ALA A 7 -5.25 47.53 -96.08
N LEU A 8 -5.27 47.61 -94.73
CA LEU A 8 -4.68 46.63 -93.82
C LEU A 8 -5.66 45.50 -93.41
N GLY A 9 -6.88 45.47 -93.95
CA GLY A 9 -7.89 44.45 -93.61
C GLY A 9 -8.38 44.51 -92.15
N ILE A 10 -8.07 45.59 -91.42
CA ILE A 10 -8.43 45.74 -90.01
C ILE A 10 -9.75 46.49 -89.92
N ASP A 11 -10.83 45.74 -89.75
CA ASP A 11 -12.13 46.29 -89.44
C ASP A 11 -12.17 46.76 -87.98
N TRP A 12 -12.23 48.08 -87.76
CA TRP A 12 -12.30 48.68 -86.43
C TRP A 12 -13.52 48.20 -85.63
N LYS A 13 -14.63 47.85 -86.30
CA LYS A 13 -15.81 47.27 -85.66
C LYS A 13 -15.52 45.86 -85.16
N LEU A 14 -14.77 45.07 -85.93
CA LEU A 14 -14.36 43.72 -85.53
C LEU A 14 -13.38 43.76 -84.35
N LEU A 15 -12.41 44.67 -84.37
CA LEU A 15 -11.49 44.89 -83.25
C LEU A 15 -12.23 45.27 -81.95
N LEU A 16 -13.20 46.19 -82.04
CA LEU A 16 -14.00 46.60 -80.89
C LEU A 16 -14.85 45.44 -80.37
N ALA A 17 -15.48 44.66 -81.25
CA ALA A 17 -16.24 43.47 -80.86
C ALA A 17 -15.35 42.42 -80.18
N GLN A 18 -14.12 42.23 -80.67
CA GLN A 18 -13.16 41.29 -80.09
C GLN A 18 -12.63 41.76 -78.73
N ALA A 19 -12.40 43.07 -78.57
CA ALA A 19 -12.05 43.69 -77.30
C ALA A 19 -13.17 43.54 -76.26
N VAL A 20 -14.43 43.77 -76.65
CA VAL A 20 -15.59 43.54 -75.79
C VAL A 20 -15.71 42.07 -75.39
N ASN A 21 -15.54 41.13 -76.34
CA ASN A 21 -15.56 39.70 -76.06
C ASN A 21 -14.45 39.30 -75.06
N PHE A 22 -13.22 39.79 -75.26
CA PHE A 22 -12.12 39.57 -74.34
C PHE A 22 -12.43 40.14 -72.94
N LEU A 23 -13.03 41.32 -72.86
CA LEU A 23 -13.43 41.94 -71.59
C LEU A 23 -14.49 41.12 -70.86
N ILE A 24 -15.49 40.58 -71.58
CA ILE A 24 -16.52 39.70 -71.02
C ILE A 24 -15.88 38.45 -70.42
N VAL A 25 -15.00 37.79 -71.16
CA VAL A 25 -14.26 36.61 -70.68
C VAL A 25 -13.40 36.95 -69.47
N LEU A 26 -12.71 38.09 -69.48
CA LEU A 26 -11.87 38.56 -68.38
C LEU A 26 -12.67 38.84 -67.10
N ILE A 27 -13.87 39.42 -67.22
CA ILE A 27 -14.78 39.65 -66.09
C ILE A 27 -15.25 38.32 -65.51
N ILE A 28 -15.64 37.37 -66.37
CA ILE A 28 -16.05 36.03 -65.93
C ILE A 28 -14.91 35.31 -65.21
N LEU A 29 -13.69 35.31 -65.76
CA LEU A 29 -12.51 34.73 -65.13
C LEU A 29 -12.19 35.39 -63.78
N ARG A 30 -12.26 36.73 -63.72
CA ARG A 30 -11.99 37.47 -62.49
C ARG A 30 -12.99 37.13 -61.39
N LEU A 31 -14.27 36.94 -61.72
CA LEU A 31 -15.29 36.58 -60.74
C LEU A 31 -15.21 35.10 -60.31
N THR A 32 -14.87 34.20 -61.24
CA THR A 32 -14.91 32.74 -61.01
C THR A 32 -13.62 32.15 -60.45
N ILE A 33 -12.44 32.58 -60.92
CA ILE A 33 -11.14 31.94 -60.58
C ILE A 33 -10.41 32.67 -59.47
N TYR A 34 -10.55 34.00 -59.38
CA TYR A 34 -9.81 34.79 -58.40
C TYR A 34 -10.16 34.40 -56.94
N LYS A 35 -11.45 34.20 -56.67
CA LYS A 35 -11.96 33.79 -55.35
C LYS A 35 -11.43 32.41 -54.89
N PRO A 36 -11.56 31.31 -55.66
CA PRO A 36 -11.07 30.00 -55.23
C PRO A 36 -9.55 29.97 -55.06
N VAL A 37 -8.78 30.67 -55.89
CA VAL A 37 -7.31 30.75 -55.76
C VAL A 37 -6.90 31.45 -54.47
N LEU A 38 -7.50 32.60 -54.17
CA LEU A 38 -7.24 33.31 -52.90
C LEU A 38 -7.65 32.47 -51.68
N ASN A 39 -8.79 31.79 -51.74
CA ASN A 39 -9.22 30.90 -50.67
C ASN A 39 -8.26 29.73 -50.47
N MET A 40 -7.72 29.15 -51.54
CA MET A 40 -6.72 28.09 -51.44
C MET A 40 -5.44 28.59 -50.77
N LEU A 41 -4.96 29.79 -51.14
CA LEU A 41 -3.78 30.40 -50.52
C LEU A 41 -4.01 30.74 -49.04
N LYS A 42 -5.18 31.27 -48.71
CA LYS A 42 -5.57 31.54 -47.31
C LYS A 42 -5.63 30.25 -46.49
N ASN A 43 -6.26 29.20 -47.02
CA ASN A 43 -6.33 27.90 -46.35
C ASN A 43 -4.95 27.27 -46.16
N ARG A 44 -4.06 27.38 -47.15
CA ARG A 44 -2.67 26.93 -47.01
C ARG A 44 -1.94 27.70 -45.91
N ARG A 45 -2.08 29.04 -45.88
CA ARG A 45 -1.47 29.88 -44.84
C ARG A 45 -1.95 29.48 -43.44
N ILE A 46 -3.27 29.37 -43.25
CA ILE A 46 -3.88 28.97 -41.97
C ILE A 46 -3.39 27.58 -41.53
N LYS A 47 -3.31 26.60 -42.45
CA LYS A 47 -2.82 25.26 -42.12
C LYS A 47 -1.36 25.26 -41.67
N ILE A 48 -0.50 26.06 -42.33
CA ILE A 48 0.92 26.15 -41.98
C ILE A 48 1.08 26.84 -40.63
N GLU A 49 0.38 27.96 -40.40
CA GLU A 49 0.42 28.70 -39.15
C GLU A 49 -0.07 27.84 -37.98
N LYS A 50 -1.21 27.16 -38.16
CA LYS A 50 -1.73 26.22 -37.17
C LYS A 50 -0.76 25.06 -36.93
N GLY A 51 -0.19 24.48 -37.99
CA GLY A 51 0.77 23.38 -37.85
C GLY A 51 2.04 23.79 -37.08
N LEU A 52 2.50 25.03 -37.26
CA LEU A 52 3.64 25.57 -36.52
C LEU A 52 3.29 25.81 -35.04
N GLN A 53 2.12 26.39 -34.76
CA GLN A 53 1.63 26.59 -33.39
C GLN A 53 1.42 25.25 -32.66
N ASP A 54 0.77 24.29 -33.31
CA ASP A 54 0.51 22.96 -32.75
C ASP A 54 1.84 22.22 -32.46
N ALA A 55 2.85 22.38 -33.33
CA ALA A 55 4.18 21.80 -33.12
C ALA A 55 4.93 22.44 -31.94
N GLU A 56 4.86 23.78 -31.81
CA GLU A 56 5.46 24.50 -30.67
C GLU A 56 4.77 24.12 -29.36
N GLU A 57 3.45 24.04 -29.34
CA GLU A 57 2.68 23.64 -28.17
C GLU A 57 2.94 22.17 -27.79
N ALA A 58 3.03 21.28 -28.79
CA ALA A 58 3.43 19.89 -28.56
C ALA A 58 4.82 19.78 -27.93
N GLY A 59 5.79 20.58 -28.41
CA GLY A 59 7.13 20.65 -27.81
C GLY A 59 7.09 21.08 -26.34
N LYS A 60 6.41 22.20 -26.04
CA LYS A 60 6.25 22.69 -24.66
C LYS A 60 5.54 21.69 -23.75
N ARG A 61 4.49 21.02 -24.25
CA ARG A 61 3.79 19.98 -23.49
C ARG A 61 4.69 18.79 -23.22
N LEU A 62 5.51 18.37 -24.18
CA LEU A 62 6.43 17.24 -24.03
C LEU A 62 7.52 17.54 -22.99
N GLU A 63 8.08 18.75 -23.00
CA GLU A 63 9.01 19.22 -21.96
C GLU A 63 8.33 19.25 -20.57
N GLY A 64 7.09 19.76 -20.50
CA GLY A 64 6.31 19.78 -19.27
C GLY A 64 6.01 18.39 -18.73
N VAL A 65 5.68 17.43 -19.60
CA VAL A 65 5.46 16.02 -19.23
C VAL A 65 6.76 15.40 -18.72
N ALA A 66 7.89 15.62 -19.39
CA ALA A 66 9.18 15.09 -18.94
C ALA A 66 9.58 15.63 -17.55
N ALA A 67 9.32 16.91 -17.27
CA ALA A 67 9.54 17.50 -15.95
C ALA A 67 8.63 16.88 -14.87
N LEU A 68 7.34 16.71 -15.18
CA LEU A 68 6.37 16.08 -14.28
C LEU A 68 6.69 14.60 -14.02
N GLU A 69 7.13 13.86 -15.03
CA GLU A 69 7.58 12.47 -14.89
C GLU A 69 8.77 12.40 -13.94
N LYS A 70 9.78 13.26 -14.14
CA LYS A 70 10.96 13.31 -13.25
C LYS A 70 10.57 13.66 -11.82
N GLU A 71 9.69 14.63 -11.61
CA GLU A 71 9.18 14.99 -10.29
C GLU A 71 8.42 13.82 -9.63
N ARG A 72 7.53 13.17 -10.39
CA ARG A 72 6.77 12.01 -9.89
C ARG A 72 7.68 10.85 -9.54
N LEU A 73 8.70 10.58 -10.35
CA LEU A 73 9.65 9.51 -10.11
C LEU A 73 10.47 9.78 -8.84
N ALA A 74 11.00 10.99 -8.69
CA ALA A 74 11.72 11.39 -7.47
C ALA A 74 10.82 11.34 -6.22
N LYS A 75 9.54 11.74 -6.34
CA LYS A 75 8.58 11.64 -5.23
C LYS A 75 8.26 10.18 -4.88
N ALA A 76 8.10 9.32 -5.88
CA ALA A 76 7.86 7.89 -5.68
C ALA A 76 9.06 7.21 -5.02
N GLU A 77 10.29 7.52 -5.44
CA GLU A 77 11.52 7.03 -4.81
C GLU A 77 11.61 7.45 -3.34
N LYS A 78 11.35 8.73 -3.04
CA LYS A 78 11.35 9.23 -1.66
C LYS A 78 10.28 8.54 -0.81
N GLN A 79 9.08 8.36 -1.35
CA GLN A 79 8.00 7.65 -0.65
C GLN A 79 8.37 6.18 -0.41
N ALA A 80 9.00 5.51 -1.38
CA ALA A 80 9.46 4.13 -1.23
C ALA A 80 10.49 4.02 -0.09
N ILE A 81 11.49 4.91 -0.05
CA ILE A 81 12.49 4.95 1.03
C ILE A 81 11.80 5.14 2.38
N THR A 82 10.89 6.12 2.51
CA THR A 82 10.15 6.34 3.77
C THR A 82 9.31 5.14 4.18
N ILE A 83 8.69 4.44 3.23
CA ILE A 83 7.92 3.22 3.51
C ILE A 83 8.83 2.12 4.05
N VAL A 84 10.00 1.92 3.44
CA VAL A 84 10.98 0.92 3.89
C VAL A 84 11.50 1.26 5.28
N GLU A 85 11.95 2.49 5.51
CA GLU A 85 12.44 2.94 6.82
C GLU A 85 11.39 2.78 7.92
N ARG A 86 10.13 3.16 7.63
CA ARG A 86 9.02 2.99 8.57
C ARG A 86 8.75 1.51 8.84
N SER A 87 8.76 0.67 7.81
CA SER A 87 8.52 -0.77 7.95
C SER A 87 9.62 -1.47 8.75
N GLU A 88 10.88 -1.09 8.53
CA GLU A 88 12.02 -1.59 9.32
C GLU A 88 11.93 -1.14 10.79
N GLY A 89 11.57 0.12 11.02
CA GLY A 89 11.33 0.65 12.37
C GLY A 89 10.22 -0.09 13.10
N GLU A 90 9.07 -0.28 12.45
CA GLU A 90 7.93 -1.02 12.98
C GLU A 90 8.27 -2.50 13.22
N ALA A 91 9.00 -3.14 12.31
CA ALA A 91 9.44 -4.52 12.47
C ALA A 91 10.38 -4.68 13.67
N LYS A 92 11.34 -3.75 13.84
CA LYS A 92 12.25 -3.76 14.98
C LYS A 92 11.51 -3.54 16.30
N ALA A 93 10.60 -2.57 16.35
CA ALA A 93 9.78 -2.30 17.53
C ALA A 93 8.91 -3.53 17.90
N LYS A 94 8.29 -4.16 16.91
CA LYS A 94 7.50 -5.37 17.11
C LYS A 94 8.35 -6.56 17.55
N GLY A 95 9.56 -6.71 17.02
CA GLY A 95 10.52 -7.74 17.45
C GLY A 95 10.94 -7.56 18.91
N ILE A 96 11.22 -6.33 19.34
CA ILE A 96 11.53 -6.02 20.75
C ILE A 96 10.30 -6.35 21.62
N ALA A 97 9.12 -5.85 21.28
CA ALA A 97 7.90 -6.08 22.03
C ALA A 97 7.54 -7.59 22.14
N MET A 98 7.73 -8.37 21.07
CA MET A 98 7.54 -9.81 21.09
C MET A 98 8.53 -10.51 22.02
N THR A 99 9.79 -10.08 22.02
CA THR A 99 10.83 -10.64 22.90
C THR A 99 10.55 -10.33 24.37
N GLU A 100 10.15 -9.09 24.67
CA GLU A 100 9.74 -8.70 26.03
C GLU A 100 8.49 -9.44 26.50
N ALA A 101 7.49 -9.58 25.63
CA ALA A 101 6.29 -10.35 25.94
C ALA A 101 6.61 -11.83 26.17
N ALA A 102 7.50 -12.41 25.37
CA ALA A 102 7.97 -13.78 25.54
C ALA A 102 8.69 -13.97 26.89
N ARG A 103 9.62 -13.07 27.23
CA ARG A 103 10.32 -13.09 28.53
C ARG A 103 9.36 -12.95 29.71
N LYS A 104 8.38 -12.04 29.62
CA LYS A 104 7.37 -11.87 30.67
C LYS A 104 6.55 -13.14 30.86
N LYS A 105 6.15 -13.77 29.76
CA LYS A 105 5.39 -15.02 29.79
C LYS A 105 6.22 -16.20 30.31
N GLU A 106 7.51 -16.24 30.00
CA GLU A 106 8.45 -17.22 30.54
C GLU A 106 8.56 -17.09 32.06
N ILE A 107 8.75 -15.88 32.58
CA ILE A 107 8.76 -15.62 34.03
C ILE A 107 7.44 -16.05 34.67
N GLU A 108 6.31 -15.68 34.08
CA GLU A 108 4.98 -16.06 34.59
C GLU A 108 4.76 -17.58 34.61
N ILE A 109 5.27 -18.30 33.60
CA ILE A 109 5.25 -19.77 33.57
C ILE A 109 6.11 -20.36 34.68
N ILE A 110 7.33 -19.84 34.89
CA ILE A 110 8.24 -20.33 35.94
C ILE A 110 7.63 -20.09 37.32
N GLU A 111 7.17 -18.87 37.61
CA GLU A 111 6.49 -18.54 38.88
C GLU A 111 5.22 -19.39 39.09
N GLY A 112 4.46 -19.64 38.02
CA GLY A 112 3.31 -20.54 38.05
C GLY A 112 3.72 -21.98 38.39
N ALA A 113 4.78 -22.48 37.78
CA ALA A 113 5.31 -23.83 38.01
C ALA A 113 5.86 -23.99 39.43
N GLU A 114 6.59 -22.99 39.95
CA GLU A 114 7.10 -22.99 41.32
C GLU A 114 5.97 -22.99 42.36
N ARG A 115 4.94 -22.14 42.16
CA ARG A 115 3.75 -22.14 43.03
C ARG A 115 3.02 -23.48 42.99
N ALA A 116 2.84 -24.06 41.81
CA ALA A 116 2.20 -25.36 41.66
C ALA A 116 3.03 -26.48 42.32
N ALA A 117 4.36 -26.44 42.19
CA ALA A 117 5.26 -27.40 42.81
C ALA A 117 5.21 -27.29 44.34
N ALA A 118 5.24 -26.07 44.90
CA ALA A 118 5.12 -25.83 46.33
C ALA A 118 3.79 -26.36 46.88
N ALA A 119 2.67 -26.04 46.22
CA ALA A 119 1.36 -26.53 46.62
C ALA A 119 1.28 -28.06 46.58
N ARG A 120 1.83 -28.69 45.54
CA ARG A 120 1.85 -30.15 45.41
C ARG A 120 2.73 -30.83 46.46
N GLN A 121 3.82 -30.17 46.87
CA GLN A 121 4.70 -30.67 47.92
C GLN A 121 4.07 -30.57 49.30
N GLU A 122 3.27 -29.54 49.55
CA GLU A 122 2.45 -29.41 50.75
C GLU A 122 1.36 -30.47 50.80
N GLU A 123 0.59 -30.65 49.71
CA GLU A 123 -0.43 -31.69 49.58
C GLU A 123 0.17 -33.10 49.77
N SER A 124 1.31 -33.39 49.13
CA SER A 124 2.00 -34.68 49.30
C SER A 124 2.50 -34.89 50.72
N ARG A 125 2.95 -33.83 51.41
CA ARG A 125 3.33 -33.92 52.82
C ARG A 125 2.14 -34.25 53.70
N GLU A 126 0.99 -33.61 53.47
CA GLU A 126 -0.23 -33.92 54.20
C GLU A 126 -0.69 -35.36 53.99
N ALA A 127 -0.67 -35.85 52.75
CA ALA A 127 -0.98 -37.25 52.43
C ALA A 127 -0.04 -38.23 53.14
N ILE A 128 1.28 -37.95 53.18
CA ILE A 128 2.25 -38.77 53.90
C ILE A 128 1.95 -38.80 55.40
N TYR A 129 1.57 -37.67 56.01
CA TYR A 129 1.21 -37.63 57.43
C TYR A 129 -0.06 -38.44 57.71
N GLU A 130 -1.02 -38.41 56.80
CA GLU A 130 -2.27 -39.18 56.91
C GLU A 130 -2.01 -40.69 56.76
N GLU A 131 -1.18 -41.10 55.80
CA GLU A 131 -0.73 -42.49 55.66
C GLU A 131 0.09 -42.97 56.88
N ALA A 132 0.98 -42.13 57.40
CA ALA A 132 1.75 -42.44 58.61
C ALA A 132 0.83 -42.63 59.83
N ALA A 133 -0.21 -41.80 59.96
CA ALA A 133 -1.23 -41.93 61.01
C ALA A 133 -1.95 -43.29 60.92
N MET A 134 -2.34 -43.70 59.70
CA MET A 134 -2.97 -45.00 59.46
C MET A 134 -2.01 -46.16 59.76
N LEU A 135 -0.73 -46.06 59.37
CA LEU A 135 0.27 -47.09 59.68
C LEU A 135 0.49 -47.24 61.17
N ILE A 136 0.62 -46.14 61.92
CA ILE A 136 0.74 -46.14 63.39
C ILE A 136 -0.50 -46.80 64.02
N LYS A 137 -1.71 -46.43 63.56
CA LYS A 137 -2.98 -47.05 64.01
C LYS A 137 -2.95 -48.56 63.79
N SER A 138 -2.52 -49.01 62.62
CA SER A 138 -2.43 -50.45 62.29
C SER A 138 -1.38 -51.19 63.11
N ALA A 139 -0.23 -50.57 63.36
CA ALA A 139 0.87 -51.15 64.15
C ALA A 139 0.48 -51.29 65.62
N ILE A 140 -0.17 -50.27 66.20
CA ILE A 140 -0.68 -50.31 67.58
C ILE A 140 -1.77 -51.37 67.70
N ALA A 141 -2.72 -51.44 66.76
CA ALA A 141 -3.78 -52.46 66.75
C ALA A 141 -3.20 -53.88 66.73
N LYS A 142 -2.16 -54.12 65.91
CA LYS A 142 -1.49 -55.42 65.79
C LYS A 142 -0.67 -55.78 67.03
N THR A 143 -0.07 -54.80 67.72
CA THR A 143 0.77 -55.04 68.90
C THR A 143 -0.06 -55.16 70.18
N ALA A 144 -1.18 -54.42 70.28
CA ALA A 144 -2.10 -54.45 71.42
C ALA A 144 -3.18 -55.54 71.31
N ASN A 145 -3.16 -56.37 70.25
CA ASN A 145 -4.16 -57.40 69.95
C ASN A 145 -5.62 -56.87 70.04
N THR A 146 -5.83 -55.61 69.66
CA THR A 146 -7.09 -54.87 69.82
C THR A 146 -7.52 -54.29 68.47
N LYS A 147 -8.83 -54.24 68.17
CA LYS A 147 -9.33 -53.79 66.87
C LYS A 147 -8.98 -52.31 66.61
N PRO A 148 -8.62 -51.93 65.36
CA PRO A 148 -8.23 -50.57 65.00
C PRO A 148 -9.28 -49.49 65.33
N GLU A 149 -10.55 -49.87 65.43
CA GLU A 149 -11.69 -48.99 65.72
C GLU A 149 -11.72 -48.45 67.16
N HIS A 150 -10.96 -49.05 68.09
CA HIS A 150 -10.93 -48.65 69.50
C HIS A 150 -9.70 -47.81 69.89
N ILE A 151 -8.86 -47.45 68.92
CA ILE A 151 -7.70 -46.57 69.14
C ILE A 151 -8.19 -45.12 69.09
N ASP A 152 -7.91 -44.37 70.16
CA ASP A 152 -8.34 -42.99 70.30
C ASP A 152 -7.71 -42.10 69.21
N ASP A 153 -8.56 -41.52 68.37
CA ASP A 153 -8.12 -40.64 67.27
C ASP A 153 -7.44 -39.36 67.81
N GLN A 154 -7.63 -39.00 69.09
CA GLN A 154 -6.90 -37.90 69.73
C GLN A 154 -5.41 -38.23 69.94
N LEU A 155 -5.08 -39.45 70.40
CA LEU A 155 -3.69 -39.88 70.60
C LEU A 155 -2.92 -39.95 69.28
N ILE A 156 -3.58 -40.36 68.20
CA ILE A 156 -2.99 -40.37 66.85
C ILE A 156 -2.74 -38.95 66.36
N LYS A 157 -3.69 -38.04 66.57
CA LYS A 157 -3.51 -36.62 66.22
C LYS A 157 -2.35 -35.99 66.98
N GLU A 158 -2.18 -36.29 68.27
CA GLU A 158 -1.03 -35.81 69.06
C GLU A 158 0.30 -36.36 68.54
N ALA A 159 0.38 -37.67 68.25
CA ALA A 159 1.59 -38.29 67.71
C ALA A 159 1.97 -37.71 66.32
N VAL A 160 0.99 -37.46 65.44
CA VAL A 160 1.21 -36.80 64.15
C VAL A 160 1.65 -35.34 64.33
N GLN A 161 1.10 -34.63 65.32
CA GLN A 161 1.53 -33.26 65.63
C GLN A 161 2.96 -33.19 66.18
N GLU A 162 3.37 -34.14 67.02
CA GLU A 162 4.77 -34.22 67.48
C GLU A 162 5.72 -34.50 66.32
N LEU A 163 5.35 -35.41 65.39
CA LEU A 163 6.12 -35.66 64.17
C LEU A 163 6.24 -34.42 63.27
N LYS A 164 5.15 -33.62 63.14
CA LYS A 164 5.18 -32.34 62.43
C LYS A 164 6.11 -31.32 63.11
N LYS A 165 6.12 -31.25 64.46
CA LYS A 165 6.96 -30.30 65.23
C LYS A 165 8.44 -30.69 65.25
N ALA A 166 8.77 -31.99 65.27
CA ALA A 166 10.16 -32.47 65.32
C ALA A 166 10.94 -32.26 64.01
N LYS A 167 10.25 -31.92 62.91
CA LYS A 167 10.82 -31.76 61.57
C LYS A 167 10.69 -30.34 61.00
N ALA A 168 10.11 -29.41 61.77
CA ALA A 168 10.08 -27.98 61.50
C ALA A 168 11.35 -27.32 62.06
#